data_AF-A0A848DM46-F1
#
_entry.id   AF-A0A848DM46-F1
#
_cell.length_a   1.000
_cell.length_b   1.000
_cell.length_c   1.000
_cell.angle_alpha   90.00
_cell.angle_beta   90.00
_cell.angle_gamma   90.00
#
_symmetry.space_group_name_H-M   'P 1'
#
loop_
_entity.id
_entity.type
_entity.pdbx_description
1 polymer ?
#
loop_
_entity_poly.entity_id
_entity_poly.type
_entity_poly.pdbx_seq_one_letter_code
_entity_poly.pdbx_strand_id
1 'polypeptide(L)'
;MSPATITAADMRRLLAEGRARPLLAGHFPVPVELDERWWHVPDTGGEAGDFVPAPAELAATFAQLAARRRAADAAVARAERGSTP
;
A
#
# COMPACT_ATOMS: atom_id res chain seq x y z
N MET A 1 -18.92 4.06 -13.89
CA MET A 1 -17.61 3.92 -14.55
C MET A 1 -16.56 3.91 -13.45
N SER A 2 -15.92 2.77 -13.17
CA SER A 2 -14.77 2.76 -12.25
C SER A 2 -13.66 3.62 -12.88
N PRO A 3 -12.98 4.49 -12.12
CA PRO A 3 -11.86 5.24 -12.68
C PRO A 3 -10.83 4.24 -13.20
N ALA A 4 -10.42 4.41 -14.46
CA ALA A 4 -9.46 3.52 -15.11
C ALA A 4 -8.08 3.58 -14.43
N THR A 5 -7.76 4.74 -13.84
CA THR A 5 -6.53 5.05 -13.13
C THR A 5 -6.78 6.08 -12.02
N ILE A 6 -5.87 6.19 -11.06
CA ILE A 6 -5.87 7.23 -10.01
C ILE A 6 -4.56 8.00 -10.11
N THR A 7 -4.60 9.33 -10.14
CA THR A 7 -3.36 10.10 -10.24
C THR A 7 -2.49 9.95 -8.99
N ALA A 8 -1.18 10.14 -9.11
CA ALA A 8 -0.29 10.12 -7.96
C ALA A 8 -0.69 11.17 -6.89
N ALA A 9 -1.19 12.33 -7.32
CA ALA A 9 -1.66 13.38 -6.41
C ALA A 9 -2.93 12.94 -5.64
N ASP A 10 -3.90 12.35 -6.34
CA ASP A 10 -5.13 11.86 -5.72
C ASP A 10 -4.84 10.68 -4.77
N MET A 11 -3.95 9.77 -5.16
CA MET A 11 -3.53 8.66 -4.29
C MET A 11 -2.85 9.18 -3.02
N ARG A 12 -1.98 10.19 -3.13
CA ARG A 12 -1.37 10.85 -1.94
C ARG A 12 -2.42 11.49 -1.05
N ARG A 13 -3.44 12.12 -1.63
CA ARG A 13 -4.55 12.69 -0.87
C ARG A 13 -5.33 11.60 -0.12
N LEU A 14 -5.68 10.50 -0.79
CA LEU A 14 -6.39 9.38 -0.16
C LEU A 14 -5.59 8.73 0.98
N LEU A 15 -4.27 8.63 0.83
CA LEU A 15 -3.36 8.19 1.88
C LEU A 15 -3.36 9.16 3.07
N ALA A 16 -3.28 10.48 2.80
CA ALA A 16 -3.32 11.51 3.84
C ALA A 16 -4.68 11.56 4.58
N GLU A 17 -5.77 11.26 3.88
CA GLU A 17 -7.12 11.15 4.44
C GLU A 17 -7.36 9.82 5.18
N GLY A 18 -6.40 8.89 5.17
CA GLY A 18 -6.53 7.57 5.79
C GLY A 18 -7.51 6.63 5.08
N ARG A 19 -7.94 6.99 3.86
CA ARG A 19 -8.87 6.21 3.03
C ARG A 19 -8.17 5.09 2.26
N ALA A 20 -6.85 5.17 2.11
CA ALA A 20 -6.03 4.19 1.45
C ALA A 20 -4.90 3.72 2.38
N ARG A 21 -4.38 2.52 2.15
CA ARG A 21 -3.31 1.92 2.96
C ARG A 21 -2.10 1.60 2.09
N PRO A 22 -0.95 2.27 2.31
CA PRO A 22 0.26 1.97 1.55
C PRO A 22 0.85 0.64 2.03
N LEU A 23 1.43 -0.12 1.12
CA LEU A 23 2.19 -1.33 1.47
C LEU A 23 3.36 -1.00 2.41
N LEU A 24 3.98 0.16 2.20
CA LEU A 24 5.13 0.64 2.94
C LEU A 24 4.92 2.11 3.32
N ALA A 25 4.72 2.37 4.61
CA ALA A 25 4.57 3.73 5.12
C ALA A 25 5.86 4.54 4.93
N GLY A 26 5.73 5.84 4.58
CA GLY A 26 6.85 6.75 4.38
C GLY A 26 7.55 6.64 3.03
N HIS A 27 7.15 5.70 2.18
CA HIS A 27 7.66 5.56 0.81
C HIS A 27 6.54 5.80 -0.19
N PHE A 28 6.86 6.52 -1.28
CA PHE A 28 5.94 6.78 -2.37
C PHE A 28 6.75 7.04 -3.65
N PRO A 29 6.38 6.45 -4.80
CA PRO A 29 5.22 5.56 -5.03
C PRO A 29 5.45 4.14 -4.49
N VAL A 30 4.41 3.55 -3.91
CA VAL A 30 4.37 2.15 -3.46
C VAL A 30 2.98 1.57 -3.76
N PRO A 31 2.81 0.24 -3.85
CA PRO A 31 1.49 -0.35 -3.97
C PRO A 31 0.56 0.07 -2.83
N VAL A 32 -0.69 0.39 -3.15
CA VAL A 32 -1.69 0.90 -2.19
C VAL A 32 -2.94 0.04 -2.24
N GLU A 33 -3.47 -0.32 -1.07
CA GLU A 33 -4.78 -0.95 -0.90
C GLU A 33 -5.85 0.14 -0.69
N LEU A 34 -6.85 0.17 -1.57
CA LEU A 34 -8.00 1.09 -1.55
C LEU A 34 -9.25 0.31 -1.93
N ASP A 35 -10.29 0.37 -1.08
CA ASP A 35 -11.57 -0.35 -1.29
C ASP A 35 -11.36 -1.83 -1.66
N GLU A 36 -10.54 -2.54 -0.86
CA GLU A 36 -10.19 -3.97 -1.03
C GLU A 36 -9.48 -4.31 -2.35
N ARG A 37 -9.05 -3.29 -3.10
CA ARG A 37 -8.33 -3.41 -4.36
C ARG A 37 -6.92 -2.87 -4.23
N TRP A 38 -5.98 -3.58 -4.82
CA TRP A 38 -4.60 -3.12 -4.91
C TRP A 38 -4.39 -2.24 -6.14
N TRP A 39 -3.67 -1.15 -5.94
CA TRP A 39 -3.28 -0.19 -6.95
C TRP A 39 -1.76 -0.05 -6.96
N HIS A 40 -1.16 0.06 -8.14
CA HIS A 40 0.29 0.26 -8.26
C HIS A 40 0.61 1.16 -9.44
N VAL A 41 1.81 1.73 -9.43
CA VAL A 41 2.36 2.41 -10.61
C VAL A 41 3.05 1.35 -11.47
N PRO A 42 2.71 1.22 -12.77
CA PRO A 42 3.44 0.35 -13.68
C PRO A 42 4.87 0.89 -13.90
N ASP A 43 5.83 -0.01 -14.15
CA ASP A 43 7.27 0.32 -14.25
C ASP A 43 7.57 1.42 -15.30
N THR A 44 6.72 1.54 -16.33
CA THR A 44 6.79 2.57 -17.37
C THR A 44 6.33 3.97 -16.93
N GLY A 45 5.69 4.11 -15.76
CA GLY A 45 5.08 5.35 -15.29
C GLY A 45 6.00 6.26 -14.47
N GLY A 46 7.12 5.74 -13.93
CA GLY A 46 8.02 6.51 -13.08
C GLY A 46 7.35 7.06 -11.80
N GLU A 47 8.02 8.00 -11.11
CA GLU A 47 7.54 8.53 -9.81
C GLU A 47 6.26 9.39 -9.88
N ALA A 48 5.90 9.82 -11.09
CA ALA A 48 4.70 10.61 -11.38
C ALA A 48 3.59 9.81 -12.07
N GLY A 49 3.78 8.50 -12.24
CA GLY A 49 2.84 7.65 -12.97
C GLY A 49 1.51 7.50 -12.27
N ASP A 50 0.44 7.36 -13.07
CA ASP A 50 -0.87 7.05 -12.54
C ASP A 50 -0.91 5.64 -11.96
N PHE A 51 -1.65 5.50 -10.87
CA PHE A 51 -1.95 4.23 -10.25
C PHE A 51 -2.99 3.48 -11.06
N VAL A 52 -2.66 2.25 -11.42
CA VAL A 52 -3.55 1.32 -12.12
C VAL A 52 -3.95 0.20 -11.16
N PRO A 53 -5.15 -0.40 -11.33
CA PRO A 53 -5.52 -1.56 -10.56
C PRO A 53 -4.57 -2.72 -10.86
N ALA A 54 -4.02 -3.32 -9.81
CA ALA A 54 -3.14 -4.47 -9.94
C ALA A 54 -3.91 -5.68 -10.48
N PRO A 55 -3.34 -6.46 -11.42
CA PRO A 55 -3.93 -7.74 -11.81
C PRO A 55 -3.94 -8.71 -10.61
N ALA A 56 -4.82 -9.71 -10.65
CA ALA A 56 -5.09 -10.58 -9.50
C ALA A 56 -3.84 -11.25 -8.91
N GLU A 57 -2.91 -11.70 -9.75
CA GLU A 57 -1.64 -12.31 -9.31
C GLU A 57 -0.74 -11.33 -8.55
N LEU A 58 -0.65 -10.11 -9.07
CA LEU A 58 0.15 -9.05 -8.45
C LEU A 58 -0.50 -8.56 -7.16
N ALA A 59 -1.83 -8.41 -7.17
CA ALA A 59 -2.62 -8.08 -5.98
C ALA A 59 -2.45 -9.14 -4.87
N ALA A 60 -2.44 -10.43 -5.20
CA ALA A 60 -2.19 -11.51 -4.25
C ALA A 60 -0.78 -11.42 -3.64
N THR A 61 0.22 -11.06 -4.45
CA THR A 61 1.59 -10.83 -3.99
C THR A 61 1.66 -9.65 -3.03
N PHE A 62 1.03 -8.53 -3.36
CA PHE A 62 0.96 -7.36 -2.48
C PHE A 62 0.22 -7.66 -1.17
N ALA A 63 -0.89 -8.40 -1.23
CA ALA A 63 -1.61 -8.85 -0.04
C ALA A 63 -0.74 -9.73 0.86
N GLN A 64 0.03 -10.66 0.27
CA GLN A 64 0.95 -11.50 1.03
C GLN A 64 2.05 -10.66 1.70
N LEU A 65 2.64 -9.70 0.97
CA LEU A 65 3.65 -8.80 1.52
C LEU A 65 3.09 -7.95 2.66
N ALA A 66 1.89 -7.39 2.49
CA ALA A 66 1.20 -6.61 3.51
C ALA A 66 0.92 -7.44 4.77
N ALA A 67 0.49 -8.70 4.62
CA ALA A 67 0.26 -9.60 5.75
C ALA A 67 1.56 -9.89 6.52
N ARG A 68 2.66 -10.19 5.80
CA ARG A 68 3.98 -10.43 6.40
C ARG A 68 4.49 -9.21 7.15
N ARG A 69 4.30 -8.02 6.59
CA ARG A 69 4.65 -6.74 7.21
C ARG A 69 3.90 -6.52 8.52
N ARG A 70 2.56 -6.62 8.49
CA ARG A 70 1.73 -6.49 9.70
C ARG A 70 2.12 -7.48 10.79
N ALA A 71 2.46 -8.71 10.42
CA ALA A 71 2.94 -9.71 11.38
C ALA A 71 4.28 -9.31 12.01
N ALA A 72 5.21 -8.76 11.22
CA ALA A 72 6.48 -8.24 11.73
C ALA A 72 6.30 -7.03 12.65
N ASP A 73 5.50 -6.04 12.25
CA ASP A 73 5.17 -4.86 13.08
C ASP A 73 4.52 -5.28 14.41
N ALA A 74 3.61 -6.26 14.39
CA ALA A 74 2.99 -6.80 15.60
C ALA A 74 3.98 -7.54 16.52
N ALA A 75 4.95 -8.26 15.94
CA ALA A 75 6.00 -8.94 16.69
C ALA A 75 6.93 -7.93 17.39
N VAL A 76 7.34 -6.86 16.69
CA VAL A 76 8.13 -5.76 17.26
C VAL A 76 7.38 -5.10 18.41
N ALA A 77 6.13 -4.69 18.19
CA ALA A 77 5.31 -4.06 19.22
C ALA A 77 5.08 -4.97 20.45
N ARG A 78 5.03 -6.29 20.25
CA ARG A 78 4.97 -7.25 21.37
C ARG A 78 6.28 -7.31 22.14
N ALA A 79 7.41 -7.32 21.46
CA ALA A 79 8.73 -7.32 22.09
C ALA A 79 8.93 -6.06 22.95
N GLU A 80 8.60 -4.87 22.42
CA GLU A 80 8.72 -3.60 23.14
C GLU A 80 7.86 -3.55 24.41
N ARG A 81 6.62 -4.08 24.37
CA ARG A 81 5.74 -4.14 25.54
C ARG A 81 6.16 -5.19 26.58
N GLY A 82 6.81 -6.27 26.15
CA GLY A 82 7.32 -7.33 27.02
C GLY A 82 8.64 -7.00 27.70
N SER A 83 9.35 -5.96 27.25
CA SER A 83 10.66 -5.54 27.75
C SER A 83 10.61 -4.46 28.84
N THR A 84 9.51 -4.32 29.58
CA THR A 84 9.48 -3.45 30.77
C THR A 84 9.98 -4.25 32.00
N PRO A 85 11.16 -3.94 32.57
CA PRO A 85 11.66 -4.57 33.80
C PRO A 85 10.89 -4.15 35.05
#